data_AF-A0A534BRI0-F1
#
_entry.id   AF-A0A534BRI0-F1
#
_cell.length_a   1.000
_cell.length_b   1.000
_cell.length_c   1.000
_cell.angle_alpha   90.00
_cell.angle_beta   90.00
_cell.angle_gamma   90.00
#
_symmetry.space_group_name_H-M   'P 1'
#
loop_
_entity.id
_entity.type
_entity.pdbx_description
1 polymer ?
#
loop_
_entity_poly.entity_id
_entity_poly.type
_entity_poly.pdbx_seq_one_letter_code
_entity_poly.pdbx_strand_id
1 'polypeptide(L)'
;GDDAVANLTNELTQLARRYEPGGNHAVLIALDGENAWEHYPFNGFYFLRALYEKLAEHPELELMTLSECLARGIQPAPLPQVMAGSWVHGTLATWMGDAAKNR
;
A
#
# COMPACT_ATOMS: atom_id res chain seq x y z
N GLY A 1 -4.87 4.48 17.77
CA GLY A 1 -5.00 3.45 16.73
C GLY A 1 -6.21 3.78 15.90
N ASP A 2 -7.38 3.80 16.55
CA ASP A 2 -8.68 4.02 15.93
C ASP A 2 -8.78 5.35 15.16
N ASP A 3 -8.28 6.47 15.72
CA ASP A 3 -8.23 7.75 15.00
C ASP A 3 -7.41 7.68 13.71
N ALA A 4 -6.28 6.96 13.74
CA ALA A 4 -5.42 6.78 12.57
C ALA A 4 -6.09 5.89 11.52
N VAL A 5 -6.82 4.84 11.95
CA VAL A 5 -7.63 4.00 11.07
C VAL A 5 -8.73 4.83 10.42
N ALA A 6 -9.49 5.59 11.22
CA ALA A 6 -10.57 6.45 10.73
C ALA A 6 -10.06 7.48 9.71
N ASN A 7 -8.92 8.11 9.99
CA ASN A 7 -8.29 9.04 9.07
C ASN A 7 -7.90 8.36 7.75
N LEU A 8 -7.17 7.23 7.81
CA LEU A 8 -6.73 6.50 6.62
C LEU A 8 -7.92 6.03 5.77
N THR A 9 -8.94 5.43 6.40
CA THR A 9 -10.16 5.01 5.70
C THR A 9 -10.84 6.19 5.01
N ASN A 10 -10.98 7.33 5.70
CA ASN A 10 -11.58 8.53 5.12
C ASN A 10 -10.77 9.07 3.91
N GLU A 11 -9.44 9.08 3.98
CA GLU A 11 -8.60 9.47 2.84
C GLU A 11 -8.77 8.51 1.65
N LEU A 12 -8.84 7.20 1.89
CA LEU A 12 -9.10 6.21 0.84
C LEU A 12 -10.49 6.39 0.21
N THR A 13 -11.52 6.66 1.00
CA THR A 13 -12.86 6.95 0.50
C THR A 13 -12.88 8.22 -0.35
N GLN A 14 -12.19 9.28 0.09
CA GLN A 14 -12.06 10.51 -0.69
C GLN A 14 -11.34 10.27 -2.02
N LEU A 15 -10.30 9.43 -2.04
CA LEU A 15 -9.64 9.01 -3.27
C LEU A 15 -10.62 8.26 -4.19
N ALA A 16 -11.33 7.25 -3.67
CA ALA A 16 -12.30 6.50 -4.46
C ALA A 16 -13.32 7.43 -5.14
N ARG A 17 -13.91 8.37 -4.38
CA ARG A 17 -14.88 9.36 -4.91
C ARG A 17 -14.28 10.33 -5.92
N ARG A 18 -13.00 10.70 -5.76
CA ARG A 18 -12.30 11.59 -6.70
C ARG A 18 -12.02 10.92 -8.04
N TYR A 19 -11.74 9.62 -8.02
CA TYR A 19 -11.37 8.84 -9.20
C TYR A 19 -12.55 8.03 -9.80
N GLU A 20 -13.73 8.04 -9.17
CA GLU A 20 -14.96 7.41 -9.70
C GLU A 20 -15.31 7.74 -11.15
N PRO A 21 -15.10 8.97 -11.69
CA PRO A 21 -15.47 9.25 -13.08
C PRO A 21 -14.72 8.43 -14.14
N GLY A 22 -13.64 7.73 -13.78
CA GLY A 22 -12.84 6.89 -14.68
C GLY A 22 -13.06 5.38 -14.54
N GLY A 23 -13.58 4.92 -13.38
CA GLY A 23 -13.65 3.50 -13.03
C GLY A 23 -12.29 2.79 -13.00
N ASN A 24 -12.25 1.56 -12.46
CA ASN A 24 -11.12 0.63 -12.60
C ASN A 24 -9.79 1.05 -11.92
N HIS A 25 -9.87 1.55 -10.69
CA HIS A 25 -8.70 1.96 -9.92
C HIS A 25 -8.43 1.01 -8.74
N ALA A 26 -7.15 0.78 -8.46
CA ALA A 26 -6.69 0.08 -7.27
C ALA A 26 -5.67 0.96 -6.53
N VAL A 27 -5.72 0.93 -5.21
CA VAL A 27 -4.71 1.55 -4.35
C VAL A 27 -3.87 0.44 -3.73
N LEU A 28 -2.59 0.39 -4.07
CA LEU A 28 -1.62 -0.51 -3.44
C LEU A 28 -0.94 0.23 -2.29
N ILE A 29 -1.14 -0.25 -1.07
CA ILE A 29 -0.39 0.19 0.10
C ILE A 29 0.66 -0.89 0.40
N ALA A 30 1.93 -0.62 0.06
CA ALA A 30 3.05 -1.49 0.37
C ALA A 30 3.74 -0.99 1.65
N LEU A 31 3.82 -1.84 2.67
CA LEU A 31 4.38 -1.52 3.98
C LEU A 31 5.54 -2.46 4.28
N ASP A 32 6.58 -1.93 4.92
CA ASP A 32 7.65 -2.75 5.48
C ASP A 32 7.16 -3.46 6.76
N GLY A 33 7.69 -4.64 7.04
CA GLY A 33 7.35 -5.42 8.24
C GLY A 33 7.91 -4.83 9.54
N GLU A 34 8.90 -3.93 9.46
CA GLU A 34 9.57 -3.35 10.64
C GLU A 34 9.17 -1.89 10.90
N ASN A 35 9.07 -1.05 9.87
CA ASN A 35 8.71 0.36 10.00
C ASN A 35 7.22 0.57 9.67
N ALA A 36 6.43 1.34 10.42
CA ALA A 36 6.73 2.25 11.53
C ALA A 36 6.23 1.71 12.89
N TRP A 37 6.22 0.39 13.04
CA TRP A 37 5.39 -0.29 14.03
C TRP A 37 5.87 -0.11 15.46
N GLU A 38 7.17 0.17 15.67
CA GLU A 38 7.75 0.48 16.98
C GLU A 38 7.12 1.72 17.65
N HIS A 39 6.51 2.62 16.86
CA HIS A 39 5.82 3.80 17.38
C HIS A 39 4.35 3.53 17.74
N TYR A 40 3.85 2.32 17.47
CA TYR A 40 2.49 1.90 17.80
C TYR A 40 2.50 0.88 18.95
N PRO A 41 1.54 0.97 19.89
CA PRO A 41 1.38 -0.07 20.91
C PRO A 41 1.28 -1.46 20.29
N PHE A 42 1.98 -2.42 20.90
CA PHE A 42 2.00 -3.83 20.45
C PHE A 42 2.44 -4.00 18.99
N ASN A 43 3.44 -3.23 18.56
CA ASN A 43 3.99 -3.27 17.21
C ASN A 43 2.92 -3.15 16.12
N GLY A 44 1.98 -2.22 16.31
CA GLY A 44 0.92 -1.96 15.33
C GLY A 44 -0.21 -2.99 15.28
N PHE A 45 -0.19 -4.05 16.10
CA PHE A 45 -1.19 -5.12 16.08
C PHE A 45 -2.64 -4.59 16.09
N TYR A 46 -2.96 -3.72 17.05
CA TYR A 46 -4.33 -3.18 17.17
C TYR A 46 -4.71 -2.27 16.02
N PHE A 47 -3.76 -1.50 15.49
CA PHE A 47 -3.99 -0.65 14.32
C PHE A 47 -4.28 -1.49 13.08
N LEU A 48 -3.43 -2.47 12.78
CA LEU A 48 -3.59 -3.33 11.60
C LEU A 48 -4.90 -4.12 11.67
N ARG A 49 -5.23 -4.70 12.84
CA ARG A 49 -6.49 -5.42 13.03
C ARG A 49 -7.69 -4.50 12.76
N ALA A 50 -7.74 -3.34 13.41
CA ALA A 50 -8.84 -2.39 13.26
C ALA A 50 -8.93 -1.85 11.81
N LEU A 51 -7.80 -1.63 11.14
CA LEU A 51 -7.76 -1.22 9.74
C LEU A 51 -8.38 -2.27 8.82
N TYR A 52 -7.98 -3.54 8.97
CA TYR A 52 -8.54 -4.62 8.15
C TYR A 52 -10.02 -4.86 8.44
N GLU A 53 -10.43 -4.84 9.71
CA GLU A 53 -11.86 -4.92 10.09
C GLU A 53 -12.66 -3.80 9.42
N LYS A 54 -12.17 -2.55 9.54
CA LYS A 54 -12.87 -1.39 8.98
C LYS A 54 -12.96 -1.41 7.45
N LEU A 55 -11.89 -1.83 6.77
CA LEU A 55 -11.85 -1.92 5.31
C LEU A 55 -12.69 -3.09 4.78
N ALA A 56 -12.72 -4.23 5.48
CA ALA A 56 -13.53 -5.38 5.10
C ALA A 56 -15.05 -5.10 5.19
N GLU A 57 -15.46 -4.23 6.11
CA GLU A 57 -16.86 -3.80 6.28
C GLU A 57 -17.21 -2.53 5.51
N HIS A 58 -16.28 -1.95 4.74
CA HIS A 58 -16.48 -0.65 4.12
C HIS A 58 -17.43 -0.73 2.91
N PRO A 59 -18.47 0.14 2.82
CA PRO A 59 -19.46 0.04 1.74
C PRO A 59 -18.96 0.51 0.37
N GLU A 60 -17.94 1.38 0.35
CA GLU A 60 -17.39 1.99 -0.89
C GLU A 60 -15.99 1.49 -1.25
N LEU A 61 -15.35 0.68 -0.38
CA LEU A 61 -13.98 0.20 -0.58
C LEU A 61 -13.99 -1.32 -0.51
N GLU A 62 -13.16 -1.95 -1.31
CA GLU A 62 -13.09 -3.40 -1.36
C GLU A 62 -11.64 -3.87 -1.26
N LEU A 63 -11.37 -4.75 -0.30
CA LEU A 63 -10.08 -5.40 -0.16
C LEU A 63 -9.96 -6.50 -1.21
N MET A 64 -8.88 -6.46 -1.98
CA MET A 64 -8.59 -7.44 -3.02
C MET A 64 -7.11 -7.79 -3.04
N THR A 65 -6.83 -9.00 -3.48
CA THR A 65 -5.53 -9.41 -3.98
C THR A 65 -5.30 -8.86 -5.40
N LEU A 66 -4.03 -8.77 -5.81
CA LEU A 66 -3.70 -8.36 -7.18
C LEU A 66 -4.30 -9.30 -8.24
N SER A 67 -4.41 -10.60 -7.94
CA SER A 67 -5.04 -11.57 -8.84
C SER A 67 -6.55 -11.31 -9.01
N GLU A 68 -7.25 -10.93 -7.94
CA GLU A 68 -8.67 -10.55 -8.01
C GLU A 68 -8.86 -9.23 -8.77
N CYS A 69 -7.96 -8.27 -8.60
CA CYS A 69 -7.97 -7.03 -9.39
C CYS A 69 -7.91 -7.34 -10.89
N LEU A 70 -6.96 -8.20 -11.31
CA LEU A 70 -6.83 -8.61 -12.71
C LEU A 70 -8.08 -9.35 -13.20
N ALA A 71 -8.62 -10.26 -12.38
CA ALA A 71 -9.84 -11.02 -12.72
C ALA A 71 -11.07 -10.10 -12.88
N ARG A 72 -11.12 -8.96 -12.17
CA ARG A 72 -12.17 -7.95 -12.29
C ARG A 72 -11.97 -6.95 -13.42
N GLY A 73 -10.93 -7.11 -14.21
CA GLY A 73 -10.68 -6.28 -15.39
C GLY A 73 -9.86 -5.02 -15.10
N ILE A 74 -9.24 -4.90 -13.92
CA ILE A 74 -8.22 -3.86 -13.68
C ILE A 74 -7.05 -4.12 -14.62
N GLN A 75 -6.85 -3.19 -15.56
CA GLN A 75 -5.79 -3.30 -16.55
C GLN A 75 -4.55 -2.59 -16.03
N PRO A 76 -3.42 -3.28 -15.84
CA PRO A 76 -2.17 -2.62 -15.50
C PRO A 76 -1.76 -1.71 -16.67
N ALA A 77 -1.28 -0.50 -16.34
CA ALA A 77 -0.67 0.35 -17.35
C ALA A 77 0.61 -0.31 -17.88
N PRO A 78 0.87 -0.29 -19.20
CA PRO A 78 2.11 -0.81 -19.74
C PRO A 78 3.28 0.03 -19.21
N LEU A 79 4.27 -0.64 -18.63
CA LEU A 79 5.53 -0.04 -18.20
C LEU A 79 6.61 -0.43 -19.23
N PRO A 80 6.92 0.41 -20.22
CA PRO A 80 7.77 0.03 -21.36
C PRO A 80 9.22 -0.26 -20.94
N GLN A 81 9.67 0.33 -19.84
CA GLN A 81 11.00 0.12 -19.30
C GLN A 81 10.97 0.18 -17.78
N VAL A 82 11.71 -0.73 -17.14
CA VAL A 82 12.01 -0.69 -15.71
C VAL A 82 13.48 -0.30 -15.58
N MET A 83 13.74 0.79 -14.84
CA MET A 83 15.10 1.22 -14.53
C MET A 83 15.57 0.55 -13.24
N ALA A 84 16.87 0.25 -13.17
CA ALA A 84 17.48 -0.22 -11.93
C ALA A 84 17.39 0.87 -10.85
N GLY A 85 16.92 0.49 -9.67
CA GLY A 85 16.73 1.40 -8.56
C GLY A 85 16.04 0.71 -7.40
N SER A 86 15.72 1.48 -6.37
CA SER A 86 14.94 1.01 -5.23
C SER A 86 13.90 2.04 -4.83
N TRP A 87 12.92 1.64 -4.02
CA TRP A 87 11.99 2.57 -3.40
C TRP A 87 12.68 3.57 -2.44
N VAL A 88 13.95 3.33 -2.09
CA VAL A 88 14.80 4.26 -1.33
C VAL A 88 15.52 5.18 -2.31
N HIS A 89 15.07 6.43 -2.40
CA HIS A 89 15.66 7.49 -3.24
C HIS A 89 15.77 7.16 -4.75
N GLY A 90 15.15 6.10 -5.25
CA GLY A 90 15.19 5.74 -6.68
C GLY A 90 16.54 5.21 -7.16
N THR A 91 17.48 4.88 -6.27
CA THR A 91 18.83 4.42 -6.63
C THR A 91 19.23 3.16 -5.86
N LEU A 92 20.37 2.57 -6.24
CA LEU A 92 20.99 1.45 -5.52
C LEU A 92 22.02 1.90 -4.49
N ALA A 93 22.16 3.21 -4.25
CA ALA A 93 23.23 3.80 -3.44
C ALA A 93 23.22 3.33 -1.97
N THR A 94 22.07 2.86 -1.47
CA THR A 94 21.95 2.29 -0.12
C THR A 94 22.80 1.03 0.07
N TRP A 95 23.07 0.27 -0.99
CA TRP A 95 23.80 -1.01 -0.91
C TRP A 95 25.06 -1.06 -1.78
N MET A 96 25.09 -0.30 -2.88
CA MET A 96 26.23 -0.27 -3.78
C MET A 96 27.49 0.19 -3.04
N GLY A 97 28.54 -0.63 -3.07
CA GLY A 97 29.79 -0.38 -2.34
C GLY A 97 29.88 -0.99 -0.94
N ASP A 98 28.78 -1.52 -0.38
CA ASP A 98 28.84 -2.27 0.88
C ASP A 98 29.33 -3.71 0.63
N ALA A 99 30.52 -4.04 1.14
CA ALA A 99 31.13 -5.36 0.97
C ALA A 99 30.26 -6.53 1.50
N ALA A 100 29.42 -6.30 2.50
CA ALA A 100 28.50 -7.33 3.02
C ALA A 100 27.29 -7.55 2.09
N LYS A 101 26.95 -6.57 1.26
CA LYS A 101 25.84 -6.61 0.30
C LYS A 101 26.26 -6.97 -1.13
N ASN A 102 27.57 -7.00 -1.39
CA ASN A 102 28.19 -7.34 -2.67
C ASN A 102 28.82 -8.75 -2.68
N ARG A 103 28.37 -9.65 -1.81
CA ARG A 103 28.78 -11.07 -1.79
C ARG A 103 27.72 -11.97 -2.38
#